data_AF-O31238-F1
#
_entry.id   AF-O31238-F1
#
_cell.length_a   1.000
_cell.length_b   1.000
_cell.length_c   1.000
_cell.angle_alpha   90.00
_cell.angle_beta   90.00
_cell.angle_gamma   90.00
#
_symmetry.space_group_name_H-M   'P 1'
#
loop_
_entity.id
_entity.type
_entity.pdbx_description
1 polymer ?
#
loop_
_entity_poly.entity_id
_entity_poly.type
_entity_poly.pdbx_seq_one_letter_code
_entity_poly.pdbx_strand_id
1 'polypeptide(L)'
;KDIKTGIITRSDVVLNLTLDEQENIQIRLSESDIVRNDLKITNTIPNQDIRTLKDSTGRLLGYYGYMQLNQVREGERYGINNVDLVGHYLLSMDESTKTAPNKSIEYRGKMLYGYKNVDNRNLVADVQASYNHSDKKLSMEIFGDHGDYWKLGAIGNNRLPKDMVTGVVVDKDGTISNAGLYSKIDNTPGKLTPDATFSGGIFGKNGDVLAGSADGKNWQGV
;
A
#
# COMPACT_ATOMS: atom_id res chain seq x y z
N LYS A 1 -0.02 -10.15 -13.28
CA LYS A 1 0.39 -11.19 -12.30
C LYS A 1 -0.87 -11.93 -11.89
N ASP A 2 -0.85 -13.26 -11.83
CA ASP A 2 -1.96 -14.02 -11.28
C ASP A 2 -2.07 -13.71 -9.78
N ILE A 3 -3.23 -13.24 -9.33
CA ILE A 3 -3.47 -12.89 -7.92
C ILE A 3 -3.53 -14.12 -7.01
N LYS A 4 -3.63 -15.33 -7.59
CA LYS A 4 -3.75 -16.59 -6.86
C LYS A 4 -2.42 -17.19 -6.45
N THR A 5 -1.37 -16.95 -7.25
CA THR A 5 -0.01 -17.46 -6.98
C THR A 5 1.04 -16.49 -7.50
N GLY A 6 2.10 -16.26 -6.74
CA GLY A 6 3.19 -15.40 -7.17
C GLY A 6 4.50 -15.71 -6.46
N ILE A 7 5.61 -15.45 -7.17
CA ILE A 7 6.97 -15.49 -6.63
C ILE A 7 7.49 -14.06 -6.51
N ILE A 8 7.97 -13.68 -5.33
CA ILE A 8 8.68 -12.41 -5.10
C ILE A 8 10.14 -12.74 -4.80
N THR A 9 11.04 -12.26 -5.66
CA THR A 9 12.49 -12.47 -5.52
C THR A 9 13.17 -11.18 -5.06
N ARG A 10 13.88 -11.24 -3.94
CA ARG A 10 14.96 -10.30 -3.59
C ARG A 10 16.26 -11.10 -3.47
N SER A 11 17.41 -10.44 -3.47
CA SER A 11 18.67 -11.13 -3.17
C SER A 11 18.51 -11.92 -1.87
N ASP A 12 18.74 -13.23 -1.95
CA ASP A 12 18.69 -14.18 -0.83
C ASP A 12 17.29 -14.43 -0.21
N VAL A 13 16.19 -14.09 -0.89
CA VAL A 13 14.82 -14.42 -0.45
C VAL A 13 13.89 -14.71 -1.62
N VAL A 14 13.20 -15.85 -1.56
CA VAL A 14 12.11 -16.22 -2.47
C VAL A 14 10.83 -16.42 -1.66
N LEU A 15 9.83 -15.58 -1.89
CA LEU A 15 8.53 -15.68 -1.22
C LEU A 15 7.51 -16.32 -2.15
N ASN A 16 6.78 -17.30 -1.63
CA ASN A 16 5.61 -17.88 -2.27
C ASN A 16 4.36 -17.24 -1.70
N LEU A 17 3.49 -16.80 -2.60
CA LEU A 17 2.18 -16.30 -2.29
C LEU A 17 1.14 -17.32 -2.75
N THR A 18 0.25 -17.71 -1.83
CA THR A 18 -0.82 -18.70 -2.09
C THR A 18 -2.13 -18.25 -1.42
N LEU A 19 -3.26 -18.53 -2.05
CA LEU A 19 -4.58 -18.41 -1.41
C LEU A 19 -4.92 -19.68 -0.63
N ASP A 20 -5.49 -19.52 0.57
CA ASP A 20 -6.12 -20.64 1.30
C ASP A 20 -7.55 -20.93 0.79
N GLU A 21 -8.19 -21.94 1.37
CA GLU A 21 -9.56 -22.35 1.02
C GLU A 21 -10.62 -21.27 1.26
N GLN A 22 -10.31 -20.26 2.09
CA GLN A 22 -11.18 -19.12 2.39
C GLN A 22 -10.80 -17.87 1.56
N GLU A 23 -9.89 -18.03 0.59
CA GLU A 23 -9.31 -16.98 -0.23
C GLU A 23 -8.54 -15.93 0.59
N ASN A 24 -7.98 -16.28 1.74
CA ASN A 24 -6.99 -15.42 2.39
C ASN A 24 -5.61 -15.63 1.75
N ILE A 25 -4.84 -14.55 1.67
CA ILE A 25 -3.48 -14.59 1.15
C ILE A 25 -2.54 -15.07 2.24
N GLN A 26 -1.75 -16.10 1.92
CA GLN A 26 -0.63 -16.54 2.74
C GLN A 26 0.68 -16.27 2.00
N ILE A 27 1.59 -15.57 2.67
CA ILE A 27 2.97 -15.42 2.22
C ILE A 27 3.85 -16.33 3.06
N ARG A 28 4.64 -17.14 2.37
CA ARG A 28 5.57 -18.09 2.99
C ARG A 28 6.95 -17.95 2.34
N LEU A 29 7.99 -18.15 3.14
CA LEU A 29 9.34 -18.33 2.62
C LEU A 29 9.39 -19.65 1.86
N SER A 30 10.01 -19.63 0.67
CA SER A 30 10.30 -20.87 -0.06
C SER A 30 11.40 -21.66 0.64
N GLU A 31 12.41 -20.94 1.14
CA GLU A 31 13.52 -21.45 1.93
C GLU A 31 13.79 -20.47 3.07
N SER A 32 13.78 -20.97 4.30
CA SER A 32 14.08 -20.16 5.49
C SER A 32 15.59 -20.02 5.71
N ASP A 33 16.36 -21.07 5.46
CA ASP A 33 17.81 -21.09 5.62
C ASP A 33 18.50 -21.20 4.26
N ILE A 34 19.42 -20.28 3.95
CA ILE A 34 20.16 -20.25 2.69
C ILE A 34 21.66 -20.14 3.01
N VAL A 35 22.51 -20.82 2.24
CA VAL A 35 23.97 -20.72 2.34
C VAL A 35 24.53 -20.04 1.10
N ARG A 36 25.27 -18.94 1.27
CA ARG A 36 25.91 -18.20 0.17
C ARG A 36 27.30 -17.74 0.56
N ASN A 37 28.33 -18.17 -0.16
CA ASN A 37 29.73 -17.82 0.11
C ASN A 37 30.11 -18.03 1.59
N ASP A 38 29.77 -19.20 2.15
CA ASP A 38 30.00 -19.60 3.55
C ASP A 38 29.26 -18.76 4.62
N LEU A 39 28.34 -17.88 4.21
CA LEU A 39 27.41 -17.20 5.10
C LEU A 39 26.11 -18.00 5.22
N LYS A 40 25.72 -18.31 6.45
CA LYS A 40 24.38 -18.83 6.74
C LYS A 40 23.42 -17.65 6.89
N ILE A 41 22.36 -17.66 6.09
CA ILE A 41 21.32 -16.63 6.08
C ILE A 41 20.02 -17.27 6.54
N THR A 42 19.50 -16.80 7.67
CA THR A 42 18.21 -17.25 8.22
C THR A 42 17.18 -16.14 8.01
N ASN A 43 16.14 -16.45 7.23
CA ASN A 43 15.01 -15.57 6.96
C ASN A 43 13.80 -15.99 7.80
N THR A 44 13.08 -15.02 8.37
CA THR A 44 11.82 -15.25 9.07
C THR A 44 10.81 -14.14 8.74
N ILE A 45 9.51 -14.47 8.80
CA ILE A 45 8.41 -13.51 8.67
C ILE A 45 7.72 -13.38 10.04
N PRO A 46 8.22 -12.51 10.94
CA PRO A 46 7.69 -12.43 12.29
C PRO A 46 6.28 -11.83 12.37
N ASN A 47 5.87 -11.04 11.37
CA ASN A 47 4.55 -10.41 11.35
C ASN A 47 4.06 -10.18 9.91
N GLN A 48 2.75 -10.33 9.70
CA GLN A 48 2.06 -9.99 8.46
C GLN A 48 0.59 -9.63 8.73
N ASP A 49 0.05 -8.66 7.98
CA ASP A 49 -1.38 -8.34 7.89
C ASP A 49 -1.70 -8.16 6.41
N ILE A 50 -2.38 -9.14 5.81
CA ILE A 50 -2.72 -9.13 4.38
C ILE A 50 -4.21 -9.33 4.25
N ARG A 51 -4.82 -8.48 3.43
CA ARG A 51 -6.27 -8.39 3.27
C ARG A 51 -6.62 -8.51 1.80
N THR A 52 -7.64 -9.31 1.52
CA THR A 52 -8.17 -9.45 0.18
C THR A 52 -9.22 -8.41 -0.14
N LEU A 53 -9.27 -8.01 -1.40
CA LEU A 53 -10.24 -7.09 -1.95
C LEU A 53 -11.18 -7.87 -2.86
N LYS A 54 -12.47 -7.83 -2.57
CA LYS A 54 -13.52 -8.52 -3.33
C LYS A 54 -14.56 -7.51 -3.81
N ASP A 55 -15.14 -7.76 -4.98
CA ASP A 55 -16.26 -6.94 -5.46
C ASP A 55 -17.57 -7.26 -4.73
N SER A 56 -18.63 -6.54 -5.07
CA SER A 56 -19.97 -6.73 -4.49
C SER A 56 -20.60 -8.10 -4.77
N THR A 57 -20.04 -8.90 -5.70
CA THR A 57 -20.45 -10.28 -5.98
C THR A 57 -19.62 -11.32 -5.22
N GLY A 58 -18.60 -10.88 -4.48
CA GLY A 58 -17.65 -11.75 -3.78
C GLY A 58 -16.49 -12.21 -4.66
N ARG A 59 -16.35 -11.73 -5.90
CA ARG A 59 -15.19 -12.07 -6.75
C ARG A 59 -13.93 -11.43 -6.18
N LEU A 60 -12.89 -12.23 -5.97
CA LEU A 60 -11.56 -11.74 -5.63
C LEU A 60 -10.99 -10.86 -6.74
N LEU A 61 -10.65 -9.62 -6.39
CA LEU A 61 -10.04 -8.63 -7.27
C LEU A 61 -8.56 -8.41 -6.98
N GLY A 62 -8.08 -8.72 -5.77
CA GLY A 62 -6.70 -8.49 -5.39
C GLY A 62 -6.47 -8.54 -3.90
N TYR A 63 -5.34 -7.99 -3.46
CA TYR A 63 -4.97 -7.90 -2.06
C TYR A 63 -4.08 -6.69 -1.79
N TYR A 64 -4.13 -6.22 -0.55
CA TYR A 64 -3.19 -5.24 0.00
C TYR A 64 -2.74 -5.71 1.38
N GLY A 65 -1.55 -5.30 1.81
CA GLY A 65 -1.01 -5.83 3.04
C GLY A 65 0.35 -5.29 3.42
N TYR A 66 0.81 -5.78 4.55
CA TYR A 66 2.10 -5.53 5.13
C TYR A 66 2.73 -6.85 5.58
N MET A 67 4.05 -6.97 5.43
CA MET A 67 4.84 -8.03 6.06
C MET A 67 6.16 -7.50 6.60
N GLN A 68 6.64 -8.10 7.68
CA GLN A 68 8.01 -7.94 8.16
C GLN A 68 8.84 -9.11 7.68
N LEU A 69 10.00 -8.81 7.11
CA LEU A 69 11.02 -9.79 6.79
C LEU A 69 12.20 -9.53 7.71
N ASN A 70 12.59 -10.53 8.48
CA ASN A 70 13.78 -10.50 9.31
C ASN A 70 14.84 -11.40 8.69
N GLN A 71 16.04 -10.85 8.47
CA GLN A 71 17.17 -11.59 7.94
C GLN A 71 18.34 -11.55 8.92
N VAL A 72 18.82 -12.73 9.32
CA VAL A 72 20.02 -12.91 10.14
C VAL A 72 21.11 -13.51 9.28
N ARG A 73 22.30 -12.89 9.25
CA ARG A 73 23.46 -13.40 8.52
C ARG A 73 24.56 -13.79 9.50
N GLU A 74 24.97 -15.05 9.49
CA GLU A 74 26.04 -15.59 10.32
C GLU A 74 27.30 -15.87 9.46
N GLY A 75 28.47 -15.38 9.93
CA GLY A 75 29.77 -15.58 9.27
C GLY A 75 30.94 -15.55 10.26
N GLU A 76 31.92 -16.43 10.05
CA GLU A 76 32.93 -16.97 11.00
C GLU A 76 33.92 -16.01 11.69
N ARG A 77 33.73 -14.69 11.65
CA ARG A 77 34.56 -13.76 12.40
C ARG A 77 33.71 -12.81 13.23
N TYR A 78 33.71 -13.10 14.54
CA TYR A 78 33.24 -12.25 15.64
C TYR A 78 31.74 -12.17 15.92
N GLY A 79 30.93 -13.19 15.59
CA GLY A 79 29.59 -13.35 16.19
C GLY A 79 28.66 -12.13 16.05
N ILE A 80 28.88 -11.28 15.05
CA ILE A 80 28.05 -10.10 14.79
C ILE A 80 26.84 -10.59 14.00
N ASN A 81 25.76 -10.88 14.70
CA ASN A 81 24.45 -11.11 14.09
C ASN A 81 23.90 -9.76 13.65
N ASN A 82 24.08 -9.41 12.38
CA ASN A 82 23.31 -8.31 11.81
C ASN A 82 21.88 -8.80 11.61
N VAL A 83 20.95 -8.20 12.36
CA VAL A 83 19.52 -8.47 12.29
C VAL A 83 18.88 -7.32 11.52
N ASP A 84 18.54 -7.59 10.25
CA ASP A 84 17.85 -6.63 9.41
C ASP A 84 16.35 -6.98 9.39
N LEU A 85 15.56 -6.20 10.14
CA LEU A 85 14.09 -6.26 10.09
C LEU A 85 13.60 -5.20 9.10
N VAL A 86 12.96 -5.64 8.01
CA VAL A 86 12.49 -4.77 6.93
C VAL A 86 10.98 -4.93 6.73
N GLY A 87 10.25 -3.83 6.84
CA GLY A 87 8.84 -3.76 6.49
C GLY A 87 8.60 -3.66 4.98
N HIS A 88 7.65 -4.44 4.48
CA HIS A 88 7.24 -4.46 3.07
C HIS A 88 5.74 -4.24 2.97
N TYR A 89 5.33 -3.30 2.11
CA TYR A 89 3.93 -3.07 1.78
C TYR A 89 3.64 -3.68 0.41
N LEU A 90 2.48 -4.30 0.32
CA LEU A 90 2.09 -5.14 -0.80
C LEU A 90 0.77 -4.65 -1.32
N LEU A 91 0.68 -4.50 -2.63
CA LEU A 91 -0.56 -4.26 -3.33
C LEU A 91 -0.51 -5.01 -4.66
N SER A 92 -1.55 -5.77 -4.96
CA SER A 92 -1.72 -6.41 -6.27
C SER A 92 -3.20 -6.50 -6.60
N MET A 93 -3.55 -6.07 -7.80
CA MET A 93 -4.92 -6.09 -8.32
C MET A 93 -4.97 -6.85 -9.66
N ASP A 94 -6.12 -7.45 -9.95
CA ASP A 94 -6.48 -7.95 -11.26
C ASP A 94 -6.77 -6.75 -12.19
N GLU A 95 -5.72 -6.29 -12.87
CA GLU A 95 -5.77 -5.16 -13.80
C GLU A 95 -6.85 -5.29 -14.88
N SER A 96 -7.28 -6.52 -15.23
CA SER A 96 -8.37 -6.73 -16.19
C SER A 96 -9.74 -6.25 -15.69
N THR A 97 -9.86 -6.03 -14.38
CA THR A 97 -11.09 -5.56 -13.71
C THR A 97 -11.07 -4.06 -13.45
N LYS A 98 -10.02 -3.34 -13.85
CA LYS A 98 -9.94 -1.90 -13.67
C LYS A 98 -11.00 -1.21 -14.54
N THR A 99 -11.77 -0.32 -13.93
CA THR A 99 -12.82 0.43 -14.60
C THR A 99 -13.16 1.72 -13.86
N ALA A 100 -13.47 2.78 -14.61
CA ALA A 100 -14.08 3.96 -14.03
C ALA A 100 -15.57 3.69 -13.73
N PRO A 101 -16.11 4.14 -12.58
CA PRO A 101 -17.53 3.99 -12.28
C PRO A 101 -18.45 4.78 -13.23
N ASN A 102 -19.60 4.20 -13.55
CA ASN A 102 -20.65 4.85 -14.35
C ASN A 102 -21.62 5.71 -13.51
N LYS A 103 -21.39 5.82 -12.20
CA LYS A 103 -22.15 6.61 -11.23
C LYS A 103 -21.22 7.12 -10.14
N SER A 104 -21.67 8.11 -9.37
CA SER A 104 -20.91 8.55 -8.19
C SER A 104 -20.93 7.46 -7.11
N ILE A 105 -19.78 7.26 -6.45
CA ILE A 105 -19.57 6.20 -5.46
C ILE A 105 -18.81 6.76 -4.26
N GLU A 106 -19.21 6.34 -3.07
CA GLU A 106 -18.48 6.56 -1.82
C GLU A 106 -17.74 5.28 -1.43
N TYR A 107 -16.48 5.41 -1.06
CA TYR A 107 -15.61 4.33 -0.61
C TYR A 107 -15.22 4.55 0.84
N ARG A 108 -15.19 3.44 1.60
CA ARG A 108 -14.65 3.38 2.96
C ARG A 108 -13.70 2.21 3.03
N GLY A 109 -12.52 2.45 3.57
CA GLY A 109 -11.47 1.44 3.62
C GLY A 109 -10.43 1.73 4.70
N LYS A 110 -9.35 0.98 4.64
CA LYS A 110 -8.20 1.14 5.53
C LYS A 110 -6.95 1.32 4.68
N MET A 111 -6.00 2.12 5.17
CA MET A 111 -4.64 2.17 4.66
C MET A 111 -3.72 1.53 5.69
N LEU A 112 -2.83 0.64 5.24
CA LEU A 112 -1.71 0.15 6.03
C LEU A 112 -0.48 0.97 5.66
N TYR A 113 0.19 1.57 6.63
CA TYR A 113 1.32 2.47 6.38
C TYR A 113 2.38 2.41 7.47
N GLY A 114 3.55 2.97 7.16
CA GLY A 114 4.61 3.11 8.16
C GLY A 114 5.82 3.86 7.63
N TYR A 115 6.70 4.17 8.57
CA TYR A 115 7.84 5.07 8.35
C TYR A 115 9.12 4.27 8.08
N LYS A 116 9.89 4.68 7.06
CA LYS A 116 11.04 3.95 6.52
C LYS A 116 12.22 3.82 7.51
N ASN A 117 12.25 4.59 8.60
CA ASN A 117 13.37 4.69 9.56
C ASN A 117 12.95 4.79 11.05
N VAL A 118 11.66 4.60 11.35
CA VAL A 118 11.14 4.70 12.72
C VAL A 118 10.35 3.44 12.93
N ASP A 119 10.69 2.69 13.99
CA ASP A 119 10.01 1.49 14.49
C ASP A 119 9.18 0.76 13.43
N ASN A 120 9.60 -0.45 13.04
CA ASN A 120 8.93 -1.31 12.05
C ASN A 120 7.44 -1.66 12.36
N ARG A 121 6.77 -0.95 13.26
CA ARG A 121 5.34 -1.02 13.53
C ARG A 121 4.53 -0.62 12.30
N ASN A 122 3.65 -1.51 11.88
CA ASN A 122 2.58 -1.23 10.93
C ASN A 122 1.53 -0.35 11.59
N LEU A 123 1.14 0.74 10.93
CA LEU A 123 0.09 1.65 11.36
C LEU A 123 -1.13 1.47 10.45
N VAL A 124 -2.31 1.78 10.99
CA VAL A 124 -3.57 1.70 10.27
C VAL A 124 -4.19 3.09 10.24
N ALA A 125 -4.77 3.46 9.10
CA ALA A 125 -5.55 4.67 8.93
C ALA A 125 -6.90 4.37 8.30
N ASP A 126 -7.90 5.19 8.62
CA ASP A 126 -9.20 5.19 7.97
C ASP A 126 -9.16 5.96 6.66
N VAL A 127 -9.68 5.37 5.59
CA VAL A 127 -9.79 5.99 4.27
C VAL A 127 -11.25 6.29 3.97
N GLN A 128 -11.53 7.54 3.61
CA GLN A 128 -12.82 7.98 3.10
C GLN A 128 -12.60 8.63 1.74
N ALA A 129 -13.25 8.11 0.69
CA ALA A 129 -13.09 8.64 -0.65
C ALA A 129 -14.43 8.71 -1.38
N SER A 130 -14.55 9.66 -2.30
CA SER A 130 -15.72 9.84 -3.13
C SER A 130 -15.30 10.05 -4.59
N TYR A 131 -15.87 9.23 -5.47
CA TYR A 131 -15.78 9.42 -6.91
C TYR A 131 -17.03 10.14 -7.39
N ASN A 132 -16.85 11.27 -8.07
CA ASN A 132 -17.91 12.00 -8.72
C ASN A 132 -17.92 11.70 -10.22
N HIS A 133 -19.02 11.15 -10.71
CA HIS A 133 -19.16 10.78 -12.12
C HIS A 133 -19.30 11.98 -13.06
N SER A 134 -19.81 13.13 -12.62
CA SER A 134 -20.04 14.26 -13.53
C SER A 134 -18.73 14.93 -13.97
N ASP A 135 -17.78 15.08 -13.05
CA ASP A 135 -16.48 15.70 -13.30
C ASP A 135 -15.32 14.68 -13.36
N LYS A 136 -15.63 13.39 -13.16
CA LYS A 136 -14.67 12.27 -13.16
C LYS A 136 -13.59 12.42 -12.09
N LYS A 137 -13.86 13.10 -10.98
CA LYS A 137 -12.87 13.33 -9.91
C LYS A 137 -13.04 12.38 -8.74
N LEU A 138 -11.90 11.92 -8.22
CA LEU A 138 -11.77 11.25 -6.93
C LEU A 138 -11.29 12.25 -5.87
N SER A 139 -12.06 12.40 -4.80
CA SER A 139 -11.63 13.05 -3.56
C SER A 139 -11.35 11.98 -2.52
N MET A 140 -10.33 12.16 -1.69
CA MET A 140 -10.00 11.21 -0.64
C MET A 140 -9.38 11.94 0.56
N GLU A 141 -9.80 11.53 1.76
CA GLU A 141 -9.22 11.90 3.04
C GLU A 141 -8.81 10.63 3.79
N ILE A 142 -7.66 10.69 4.43
CA ILE A 142 -7.07 9.58 5.19
C ILE A 142 -6.79 10.08 6.60
N PHE A 143 -7.21 9.32 7.60
CA PHE A 143 -7.14 9.68 9.01
C PHE A 143 -6.36 8.60 9.76
N GLY A 144 -5.12 8.91 10.17
CA GLY A 144 -4.31 8.01 10.98
C GLY A 144 -4.60 8.15 12.47
N ASP A 145 -4.35 7.08 13.22
CA ASP A 145 -4.71 6.97 14.65
C ASP A 145 -3.99 7.99 15.55
N HIS A 146 -2.87 8.56 15.11
CA HIS A 146 -2.04 9.49 15.88
C HIS A 146 -2.22 10.96 15.47
N GLY A 147 -3.36 11.28 14.85
CA GLY A 147 -3.64 12.64 14.35
C GLY A 147 -3.03 12.92 12.98
N ASP A 148 -2.43 11.90 12.36
CA ASP A 148 -1.99 11.96 10.96
C ASP A 148 -3.21 12.20 10.05
N TYR A 149 -3.02 13.02 9.03
CA TYR A 149 -4.08 13.36 8.11
C TYR A 149 -3.51 13.60 6.72
N TRP A 150 -4.12 12.98 5.72
CA TRP A 150 -3.81 13.23 4.32
C TRP A 150 -5.07 13.56 3.53
N LYS A 151 -4.90 14.42 2.54
CA LYS A 151 -5.93 14.73 1.55
C LYS A 151 -5.36 14.55 0.14
N LEU A 152 -6.10 13.83 -0.70
CA LEU A 152 -5.76 13.65 -2.10
C LEU A 152 -6.05 14.91 -2.90
N GLY A 153 -5.08 15.31 -3.71
CA GLY A 153 -5.21 16.40 -4.67
C GLY A 153 -4.26 16.23 -5.85
N ALA A 154 -4.33 17.15 -6.81
CA ALA A 154 -3.38 17.17 -7.92
C ALA A 154 -1.94 17.29 -7.40
N ILE A 155 -1.00 16.62 -8.06
CA ILE A 155 0.42 16.72 -7.69
C ILE A 155 0.90 18.16 -7.82
N GLY A 156 1.72 18.58 -6.85
CA GLY A 156 2.26 19.92 -6.82
C GLY A 156 3.27 20.10 -5.69
N ASN A 157 3.97 21.23 -5.73
CA ASN A 157 5.02 21.58 -4.75
C ASN A 157 4.59 22.69 -3.79
N ASN A 158 3.38 23.23 -3.97
CA ASN A 158 2.88 24.37 -3.22
C ASN A 158 2.05 23.92 -2.03
N ARG A 159 2.17 24.64 -0.92
CA ARG A 159 1.25 24.52 0.21
C ARG A 159 -0.10 25.13 -0.15
N LEU A 160 -1.18 24.44 0.20
CA LEU A 160 -2.54 24.85 -0.17
C LEU A 160 -3.47 24.88 1.05
N PRO A 161 -4.36 25.86 1.16
CA PRO A 161 -5.51 25.75 2.05
C PRO A 161 -6.27 24.45 1.82
N LYS A 162 -6.83 23.85 2.88
CA LYS A 162 -7.52 22.53 2.80
C LYS A 162 -8.62 22.51 1.74
N ASP A 163 -9.36 23.60 1.59
CA ASP A 163 -10.44 23.81 0.61
C ASP A 163 -9.94 23.93 -0.83
N MET A 164 -8.68 24.33 -1.05
CA MET A 164 -8.06 24.40 -2.38
C MET A 164 -7.45 23.07 -2.85
N VAL A 165 -7.31 22.08 -1.96
CA VAL A 165 -6.94 20.71 -2.36
C VAL A 165 -8.19 20.05 -2.95
N THR A 166 -8.36 20.20 -4.25
CA THR A 166 -9.44 19.58 -5.02
C THR A 166 -8.96 18.24 -5.55
N GLY A 167 -9.82 17.21 -5.45
CA GLY A 167 -9.49 15.84 -5.85
C GLY A 167 -8.96 15.69 -7.28
N VAL A 168 -8.57 14.48 -7.64
CA VAL A 168 -7.86 14.19 -8.91
C VAL A 168 -8.78 13.56 -9.95
N VAL A 169 -8.49 13.82 -11.22
CA VAL A 169 -9.21 13.16 -12.32
C VAL A 169 -8.85 11.68 -12.35
N VAL A 170 -9.87 10.85 -12.56
CA VAL A 170 -9.73 9.42 -12.83
C VAL A 170 -9.80 9.20 -14.32
N ASP A 171 -8.84 8.47 -14.86
CA ASP A 171 -8.79 8.12 -16.28
C ASP A 171 -9.97 7.21 -16.66
N LYS A 172 -10.26 7.12 -17.97
CA LYS A 172 -11.42 6.37 -18.47
C LYS A 172 -11.42 4.89 -18.10
N ASP A 173 -10.23 4.31 -17.95
CA ASP A 173 -10.01 2.93 -17.54
C ASP A 173 -10.07 2.73 -16.02
N GLY A 174 -10.25 3.80 -15.23
CA GLY A 174 -10.25 3.76 -13.77
C GLY A 174 -8.88 4.05 -13.14
N THR A 175 -7.85 4.38 -13.93
CA THR A 175 -6.51 4.67 -13.43
C THR A 175 -6.44 6.03 -12.71
N ILE A 176 -5.67 6.08 -11.62
CA ILE A 176 -5.31 7.30 -10.90
C ILE A 176 -3.78 7.36 -10.87
N SER A 177 -3.20 8.26 -11.66
CA SER A 177 -1.75 8.36 -11.82
C SER A 177 -1.17 9.58 -11.12
N ASN A 178 -0.06 9.39 -10.39
CA ASN A 178 0.78 10.45 -9.86
C ASN A 178 0.00 11.58 -9.17
N ALA A 179 -0.96 11.23 -8.30
CA ALA A 179 -1.68 12.19 -7.49
C ALA A 179 -0.84 12.61 -6.28
N GLY A 180 -1.12 13.78 -5.70
CA GLY A 180 -0.48 14.26 -4.48
C GLY A 180 -1.30 13.92 -3.24
N LEU A 181 -0.64 13.47 -2.17
CA LEU A 181 -1.18 13.49 -0.83
C LEU A 181 -0.62 14.68 -0.06
N TYR A 182 -1.53 15.48 0.48
CA TYR A 182 -1.24 16.69 1.23
C TYR A 182 -1.49 16.46 2.72
N SER A 183 -0.51 16.78 3.57
CA SER A 183 -0.53 16.55 5.02
C SER A 183 -0.26 17.80 5.83
N LYS A 184 -0.51 17.75 7.14
CA LYS A 184 -0.27 18.84 8.11
C LYS A 184 1.16 18.81 8.68
N ILE A 185 2.17 18.61 7.83
CA ILE A 185 3.54 18.35 8.30
C ILE A 185 4.28 19.59 8.76
N ASP A 186 3.99 20.74 8.14
CA ASP A 186 4.52 22.00 8.65
C ASP A 186 3.48 22.67 9.55
N ASN A 187 3.96 23.29 10.63
CA ASN A 187 3.14 24.01 11.60
C ASN A 187 2.50 25.28 11.01
N THR A 188 2.32 25.38 9.69
CA THR A 188 1.64 26.51 9.06
C THR A 188 0.14 26.37 9.30
N PRO A 189 -0.49 27.28 10.06
CA PRO A 189 -1.91 27.16 10.36
C PRO A 189 -2.75 27.21 9.07
N GLY A 190 -3.69 26.28 8.94
CA GLY A 190 -4.72 26.29 7.89
C GLY A 190 -4.27 25.85 6.49
N LYS A 191 -3.03 25.41 6.30
CA LYS A 191 -2.53 24.88 5.01
C LYS A 191 -2.08 23.43 5.14
N LEU A 192 -2.15 22.72 4.02
CA LEU A 192 -1.62 21.38 3.83
C LEU A 192 -0.43 21.43 2.88
N THR A 193 0.50 20.51 3.07
CA THR A 193 1.79 20.48 2.39
C THR A 193 1.93 19.16 1.64
N PRO A 194 2.41 19.19 0.38
CA PRO A 194 2.71 17.97 -0.36
C PRO A 194 3.63 17.05 0.43
N ASP A 195 3.27 15.77 0.54
CA ASP A 195 3.96 14.81 1.41
C ASP A 195 4.32 13.51 0.68
N ALA A 196 3.37 12.96 -0.09
CA ALA A 196 3.56 11.72 -0.82
C ALA A 196 2.91 11.76 -2.20
N THR A 197 3.36 10.84 -3.06
CA THR A 197 2.70 10.56 -4.33
C THR A 197 1.78 9.36 -4.15
N PHE A 198 0.55 9.46 -4.65
CA PHE A 198 -0.42 8.37 -4.69
C PHE A 198 -0.60 7.88 -6.12
N SER A 199 -0.62 6.55 -6.30
CA SER A 199 -1.00 5.90 -7.55
C SER A 199 -1.93 4.73 -7.25
N GLY A 200 -2.95 4.53 -8.08
CA GLY A 200 -3.94 3.49 -7.83
C GLY A 200 -4.93 3.34 -8.96
N GLY A 201 -6.05 2.70 -8.65
CA GLY A 201 -7.15 2.54 -9.59
C GLY A 201 -8.45 2.13 -8.93
N ILE A 202 -9.50 2.16 -9.73
CA ILE A 202 -10.83 1.66 -9.37
C ILE A 202 -11.09 0.35 -10.12
N PHE A 203 -11.57 -0.66 -9.41
CA PHE A 203 -11.65 -2.05 -9.86
C PHE A 203 -13.02 -2.68 -9.56
N GLY A 204 -13.33 -3.76 -10.25
CA GLY A 204 -14.58 -4.51 -10.12
C GLY A 204 -15.62 -4.06 -11.15
N LYS A 205 -16.66 -4.87 -11.37
CA LYS A 205 -17.61 -4.68 -12.48
C LYS A 205 -18.22 -3.27 -12.54
N ASN A 206 -18.48 -2.66 -11.39
CA ASN A 206 -19.06 -1.32 -11.31
C ASN A 206 -18.10 -0.28 -10.70
N GLY A 207 -16.82 -0.63 -10.57
CA GLY A 207 -15.85 0.14 -9.82
C GLY A 207 -16.11 0.08 -8.31
N ASP A 208 -16.39 -1.11 -7.79
CA ASP A 208 -16.77 -1.34 -6.38
C ASP A 208 -15.59 -1.17 -5.41
N VAL A 209 -14.34 -1.26 -5.90
CA VAL A 209 -13.12 -1.23 -5.07
C VAL A 209 -12.15 -0.15 -5.54
N LEU A 210 -11.76 0.73 -4.62
CA LEU A 210 -10.63 1.65 -4.78
C LEU A 210 -9.40 1.05 -4.08
N ALA A 211 -8.28 0.96 -4.79
CA ALA A 211 -7.01 0.51 -4.22
C ALA A 211 -5.84 1.29 -4.81
N GLY A 212 -4.80 1.51 -4.02
CA GLY A 212 -3.63 2.27 -4.44
C GLY A 212 -2.50 2.24 -3.43
N SER A 213 -1.38 2.81 -3.81
CA SER A 213 -0.19 2.92 -2.96
C SER A 213 0.24 4.37 -2.85
N ALA A 214 0.74 4.73 -1.68
CA ALA A 214 1.36 6.01 -1.40
C ALA A 214 2.86 5.82 -1.15
N ASP A 215 3.68 6.67 -1.78
CA ASP A 215 5.12 6.73 -1.54
C ASP A 215 5.53 8.16 -1.16
N GLY A 216 5.92 8.31 0.09
CA GLY A 216 6.47 9.54 0.66
C GLY A 216 7.98 9.43 0.86
N LYS A 217 8.62 10.57 1.17
CA LYS A 217 10.07 10.58 1.42
C LYS A 217 10.46 9.64 2.57
N ASN A 218 9.69 9.66 3.65
CA ASN A 218 9.99 8.93 4.89
C ASN A 218 8.95 7.87 5.25
N TRP A 219 7.92 7.67 4.43
CA TRP A 219 6.84 6.72 4.71
C TRP A 219 6.30 6.13 3.40
N GLN A 220 5.59 5.03 3.52
CA GLN A 220 4.87 4.39 2.42
C GLN A 220 3.60 3.74 2.96
N GLY A 221 2.60 3.53 2.10
CA GLY A 221 1.36 2.86 2.49
C GLY A 221 0.60 2.29 1.30
N VAL A 222 -0.35 1.40 1.59
CA VAL A 222 -1.23 0.72 0.65
C VAL A 222 -2.65 0.60 1.19
#